data_AF-A0A3F2U7H0-F1
#
_entry.id   AF-A0A3F2U7H0-F1
#
_cell.length_a   1.000
_cell.length_b   1.000
_cell.length_c   1.000
_cell.angle_alpha   90.00
_cell.angle_beta   90.00
_cell.angle_gamma   90.00
#
_symmetry.space_group_name_H-M   'P 1'
#
loop_
_entity.id
_entity.type
_entity.pdbx_description
1 polymer ?
#
loop_
_entity_poly.entity_id
_entity_poly.type
_entity_poly.pdbx_seq_one_letter_code
_entity_poly.pdbx_strand_id
1 'polypeptide(L)'
;MFKRFWRSEAGNYGMITAIAMVPLLAAVAGAVDLTNALNKADQLQNSLDASALAIAGAYHLGMSDEELTELGQGYYENNMAGILGGDDLPFEFEDELTGDLSALATSEGEEDFIIVHSALTHHGVLGGLAWPLNRRSVVKIKRGPPACVLALDPAASAAVKFQGSTDVSLTGCVIASNSRADSSISRGGSALLTAACTSSVGGTYGIKSSSNVTLDCSTPMENQYPSFDPLARVKPPSYTGCQNVPGGKEKTLSPGTYCGKKLSGTIILEPGTYILRGGSVDLGGNGSIKGDGVTIFLMEGAEFTVNGNQRVQLKPPTSGDYAGIVIYQEKSNTKTISINGTSDSYVEGFIYAPGAHIFYAGNSMSTTDSKCLRIVGNTIEMTGNSDFTSDCTAQLGGREMFAGRYMSIVR
;
A
#
# COMPACT_ATOMS: atom_id res chain seq x y z
N MET A 1 -49.61 -22.27 -75.82
CA MET A 1 -48.82 -21.64 -74.74
C MET A 1 -48.59 -22.55 -73.54
N PHE A 2 -49.60 -23.24 -72.98
CA PHE A 2 -49.45 -24.09 -71.78
C PHE A 2 -48.42 -25.24 -71.88
N LYS A 3 -48.20 -25.83 -73.08
CA LYS A 3 -47.16 -26.86 -73.29
C LYS A 3 -45.71 -26.34 -73.22
N ARG A 4 -45.46 -25.03 -73.39
CA ARG A 4 -44.13 -24.41 -73.19
C ARG A 4 -43.86 -24.08 -71.71
N PHE A 5 -44.92 -23.84 -70.92
CA PHE A 5 -44.82 -23.63 -69.47
C PHE A 5 -44.51 -24.94 -68.73
N TRP A 6 -45.17 -26.05 -69.12
CA TRP A 6 -44.93 -27.38 -68.56
C TRP A 6 -43.58 -28.04 -68.94
N ARG A 7 -42.84 -27.44 -69.89
CA ARG A 7 -41.50 -27.86 -70.30
C ARG A 7 -40.40 -26.88 -69.86
N SER A 8 -40.75 -25.87 -69.04
CA SER A 8 -39.80 -24.87 -68.59
C SER A 8 -39.04 -25.38 -67.37
N GLU A 9 -37.84 -25.92 -67.58
CA GLU A 9 -36.92 -26.36 -66.51
C GLU A 9 -36.19 -25.18 -65.82
N ALA A 10 -36.35 -23.96 -66.34
CA ALA A 10 -35.74 -22.74 -65.80
C ALA A 10 -36.26 -22.35 -64.40
N GLY A 11 -37.44 -22.84 -63.99
CA GLY A 11 -37.98 -22.65 -62.64
C GLY A 11 -37.30 -23.51 -61.55
N ASN A 12 -36.63 -24.59 -61.96
CA ASN A 12 -35.97 -25.51 -61.02
C ASN A 12 -34.68 -24.90 -60.45
N TYR A 13 -33.95 -24.12 -61.25
CA TYR A 13 -32.76 -23.40 -60.78
C TYR A 13 -33.13 -22.38 -59.69
N GLY A 14 -34.19 -21.59 -59.89
CA GLY A 14 -34.66 -20.63 -58.88
C GLY A 14 -35.06 -21.28 -57.55
N MET A 15 -35.78 -22.42 -57.59
CA MET A 15 -36.16 -23.14 -56.37
C MET A 15 -34.97 -23.82 -55.68
N ILE A 16 -34.08 -24.46 -56.45
CA ILE A 16 -32.86 -25.08 -55.89
C ILE A 16 -31.95 -24.02 -55.27
N THR A 17 -31.76 -22.87 -55.95
CA THR A 17 -31.00 -21.74 -55.41
C THR A 17 -31.63 -21.18 -54.15
N ALA A 18 -32.96 -21.01 -54.10
CA ALA A 18 -33.64 -20.52 -52.91
C ALA A 18 -33.49 -21.48 -51.71
N ILE A 19 -33.64 -22.78 -51.93
CA ILE A 19 -33.47 -23.81 -50.88
C ILE A 19 -32.01 -23.89 -50.42
N ALA A 20 -31.05 -23.83 -51.35
CA ALA A 20 -29.62 -23.87 -51.03
C ALA A 20 -29.11 -22.58 -50.36
N MET A 21 -29.76 -21.44 -50.62
CA MET A 21 -29.40 -20.15 -50.02
C MET A 21 -29.66 -20.14 -48.51
N VAL A 22 -30.72 -20.78 -48.03
CA VAL A 22 -31.07 -20.80 -46.58
C VAL A 22 -29.95 -21.37 -45.70
N PRO A 23 -29.42 -22.59 -45.92
CA PRO A 23 -28.33 -23.12 -45.10
C PRO A 23 -27.01 -22.35 -45.29
N LEU A 24 -26.76 -21.77 -46.48
CA LEU A 24 -25.59 -20.92 -46.70
C LEU A 24 -25.65 -19.62 -45.90
N LEU A 25 -26.81 -18.94 -45.90
CA LEU A 25 -27.01 -17.73 -45.11
C LEU A 25 -26.97 -18.02 -43.61
N ALA A 26 -27.53 -19.15 -43.17
CA ALA A 26 -27.47 -19.56 -41.77
C ALA A 26 -26.01 -19.83 -41.32
N ALA A 27 -25.20 -20.46 -42.17
CA ALA A 27 -23.78 -20.69 -41.89
C ALA A 27 -22.99 -19.36 -41.81
N VAL A 28 -23.28 -18.41 -42.71
CA VAL A 28 -22.66 -17.06 -42.66
C VAL A 28 -23.07 -16.33 -41.39
N ALA A 29 -24.36 -16.34 -41.03
CA ALA A 29 -24.85 -15.68 -39.82
C ALA A 29 -24.23 -16.29 -38.56
N GLY A 30 -24.16 -17.62 -38.45
CA GLY A 30 -23.50 -18.28 -37.32
C GLY A 30 -22.00 -17.97 -37.22
N ALA A 31 -21.30 -17.79 -38.35
CA ALA A 31 -19.90 -17.39 -38.35
C ALA A 31 -19.70 -15.94 -37.87
N VAL A 32 -20.60 -15.04 -38.26
CA VAL A 32 -20.63 -13.64 -37.79
C VAL A 32 -20.91 -13.59 -36.28
N ASP A 33 -21.91 -14.33 -35.80
CA ASP A 33 -22.27 -14.41 -34.37
C ASP A 33 -21.12 -14.93 -33.53
N LEU A 34 -20.46 -16.00 -33.96
CA LEU A 34 -19.31 -16.56 -33.26
C LEU A 34 -18.17 -15.55 -33.21
N THR A 35 -17.89 -14.87 -34.31
CA THR A 35 -16.80 -13.88 -34.38
C THR A 35 -17.11 -12.67 -33.49
N ASN A 36 -18.35 -12.20 -33.48
CA ASN A 36 -18.80 -11.11 -32.61
C ASN A 36 -18.76 -11.52 -31.13
N ALA A 37 -19.20 -12.74 -30.79
CA ALA A 37 -19.12 -13.28 -29.43
C ALA A 37 -17.67 -13.36 -28.95
N LEU A 38 -16.75 -13.85 -29.78
CA LEU A 38 -15.33 -13.94 -29.46
C LEU A 38 -14.69 -12.55 -29.28
N ASN A 39 -14.94 -11.61 -30.19
CA ASN A 39 -14.45 -10.24 -30.09
C ASN A 39 -14.94 -9.55 -28.80
N LYS A 40 -16.22 -9.71 -28.46
CA LYS A 40 -16.81 -9.20 -27.21
C LYS A 40 -16.20 -9.85 -25.98
N ALA A 41 -15.92 -11.15 -26.04
CA ALA A 41 -15.32 -11.86 -24.92
C ALA A 41 -13.87 -11.44 -24.67
N ASP A 42 -13.11 -11.14 -25.73
CA ASP A 42 -11.76 -10.59 -25.62
C ASP A 42 -11.77 -9.15 -25.09
N GLN A 43 -12.72 -8.32 -25.53
CA GLN A 43 -12.90 -6.98 -25.00
C GLN A 43 -13.33 -6.98 -23.52
N LEU A 44 -14.25 -7.88 -23.15
CA LEU A 44 -14.64 -8.09 -21.74
C LEU A 44 -13.43 -8.49 -20.90
N GLN A 45 -12.59 -9.41 -21.39
CA GLN A 45 -11.35 -9.78 -20.70
C GLN A 45 -10.39 -8.59 -20.55
N ASN A 46 -10.18 -7.80 -21.61
CA ASN A 46 -9.33 -6.62 -21.56
C ASN A 46 -9.84 -5.56 -20.57
N SER A 47 -11.17 -5.35 -20.50
CA SER A 47 -11.80 -4.45 -19.54
C SER A 47 -11.61 -4.92 -18.09
N LEU A 48 -11.76 -6.24 -17.86
CA LEU A 48 -11.51 -6.84 -16.55
C LEU A 48 -10.03 -6.76 -16.15
N ASP A 49 -9.10 -6.99 -17.08
CA ASP A 49 -7.65 -6.86 -16.84
C ASP A 49 -7.27 -5.42 -16.46
N ALA A 50 -7.80 -4.42 -17.17
CA ALA A 50 -7.58 -3.01 -16.85
C ALA A 50 -8.15 -2.63 -15.47
N SER A 51 -9.36 -3.10 -15.17
CA SER A 51 -10.03 -2.85 -13.89
C SER A 51 -9.29 -3.51 -12.73
N ALA A 52 -8.88 -4.76 -12.89
CA ALA A 52 -8.12 -5.50 -11.87
C ALA A 52 -6.76 -4.85 -11.58
N LEU A 53 -6.06 -4.36 -12.61
CA LEU A 53 -4.80 -3.63 -12.44
C LEU A 53 -5.00 -2.28 -11.75
N ALA A 54 -6.07 -1.54 -12.09
CA ALA A 54 -6.39 -0.28 -11.45
C ALA A 54 -6.72 -0.49 -9.96
N ILE A 55 -7.54 -1.49 -9.65
CA ILE A 55 -7.86 -1.88 -8.26
C ILE A 55 -6.57 -2.24 -7.52
N ALA A 56 -5.74 -3.13 -8.09
CA ALA A 56 -4.47 -3.52 -7.47
C ALA A 56 -3.55 -2.31 -7.24
N GLY A 57 -3.53 -1.35 -8.15
CA GLY A 57 -2.75 -0.12 -8.07
C GLY A 57 -3.17 0.86 -6.98
N ALA A 58 -4.42 0.80 -6.52
CA ALA A 58 -4.94 1.61 -5.40
C ALA A 58 -5.26 0.79 -4.13
N TYR A 59 -5.14 -0.54 -4.20
CA TYR A 59 -5.40 -1.46 -3.10
C TYR A 59 -4.58 -1.07 -1.86
N HIS A 60 -5.19 -1.14 -0.68
CA HIS A 60 -4.52 -1.11 0.60
C HIS A 60 -5.10 -2.16 1.54
N LEU A 61 -4.31 -2.57 2.53
CA LEU A 61 -4.71 -3.60 3.48
C LEU A 61 -5.99 -3.17 4.23
N GLY A 62 -7.06 -3.95 4.06
CA GLY A 62 -8.32 -3.75 4.78
C GLY A 62 -9.42 -3.00 4.01
N MET A 63 -9.24 -2.74 2.70
CA MET A 63 -10.36 -2.36 1.84
C MET A 63 -11.43 -3.45 1.82
N SER A 64 -12.70 -3.04 1.77
CA SER A 64 -13.87 -3.91 1.59
C SER A 64 -14.11 -4.27 0.12
N ASP A 65 -14.83 -5.35 -0.13
CA ASP A 65 -15.15 -5.81 -1.50
C ASP A 65 -15.98 -4.79 -2.27
N GLU A 66 -16.85 -4.05 -1.56
CA GLU A 66 -17.62 -2.94 -2.11
C GLU A 66 -16.71 -1.79 -2.58
N GLU A 67 -15.73 -1.38 -1.76
CA GLU A 67 -14.76 -0.33 -2.12
C GLU A 67 -13.89 -0.76 -3.32
N LEU A 68 -13.51 -2.04 -3.41
CA LEU A 68 -12.77 -2.57 -4.55
C LEU A 68 -13.60 -2.54 -5.83
N THR A 69 -14.88 -2.91 -5.72
CA THR A 69 -15.80 -2.93 -6.86
C THR A 69 -16.05 -1.52 -7.38
N GLU A 70 -16.32 -0.56 -6.49
CA GLU A 70 -16.51 0.86 -6.83
C GLU A 70 -15.27 1.44 -7.54
N LEU A 71 -14.08 1.12 -7.06
CA LEU A 71 -12.82 1.57 -7.65
C LEU A 71 -12.61 1.03 -9.08
N GLY A 72 -12.99 -0.23 -9.33
CA GLY A 72 -12.87 -0.85 -10.64
C GLY A 72 -13.97 -0.45 -11.62
N GLN A 73 -15.15 -0.06 -11.13
CA GLN A 73 -16.34 0.15 -11.93
C GLN A 73 -16.15 1.22 -13.01
N GLY A 74 -15.54 2.36 -12.66
CA GLY A 74 -15.26 3.41 -13.64
C GLY A 74 -14.30 2.97 -14.75
N TYR A 75 -13.33 2.10 -14.46
CA TYR A 75 -12.45 1.54 -15.50
C TYR A 75 -13.20 0.54 -16.38
N TYR A 76 -14.04 -0.29 -15.77
CA TYR A 76 -14.84 -1.28 -16.47
C TYR A 76 -15.80 -0.62 -17.47
N GLU A 77 -16.61 0.34 -17.01
CA GLU A 77 -17.60 1.05 -17.83
C GLU A 77 -16.96 1.82 -18.98
N ASN A 78 -15.84 2.53 -18.73
CA ASN A 78 -15.14 3.28 -19.78
C ASN A 78 -14.56 2.36 -20.87
N ASN A 79 -14.06 1.18 -20.51
CA ASN A 79 -13.55 0.22 -21.49
C ASN A 79 -14.69 -0.54 -22.21
N MET A 80 -15.86 -0.66 -21.58
CA MET A 80 -17.05 -1.28 -22.16
C MET A 80 -17.91 -0.30 -22.99
N ALA A 81 -17.72 1.02 -22.87
CA ALA A 81 -18.56 2.02 -23.52
C ALA A 81 -18.64 1.87 -25.06
N GLY A 82 -17.58 1.42 -25.71
CA GLY A 82 -17.57 1.15 -27.16
C GLY A 82 -18.37 -0.09 -27.59
N ILE A 83 -18.76 -0.95 -26.66
CA ILE A 83 -19.62 -2.13 -26.90
C ILE A 83 -21.08 -1.76 -26.69
N LEU A 84 -21.37 -0.93 -25.68
CA LEU A 84 -22.73 -0.57 -25.29
C LEU A 84 -23.31 0.62 -26.08
N GLY A 85 -22.47 1.41 -26.76
CA GLY A 85 -22.86 2.67 -27.41
C GLY A 85 -22.75 2.70 -28.95
N GLY A 86 -22.85 1.55 -29.62
CA GLY A 86 -22.77 1.46 -31.08
C GLY A 86 -24.09 1.79 -31.81
N ASP A 87 -24.62 3.00 -31.63
CA ASP A 87 -25.95 3.47 -32.10
C ASP A 87 -26.17 3.61 -33.63
N ASP A 88 -25.36 3.02 -34.51
CA ASP A 88 -25.38 3.40 -35.95
C ASP A 88 -25.52 2.25 -36.97
N LEU A 89 -26.10 1.11 -36.58
CA LEU A 89 -26.48 0.04 -37.53
C LEU A 89 -27.98 -0.30 -37.47
N PRO A 90 -28.69 -0.40 -38.61
CA PRO A 90 -30.15 -0.61 -38.68
C PRO A 90 -30.63 -2.03 -38.29
N PHE A 91 -29.77 -2.83 -37.67
CA PHE A 91 -30.07 -4.17 -37.15
C PHE A 91 -29.53 -4.27 -35.71
N GLU A 92 -30.20 -3.61 -34.77
CA GLU A 92 -29.87 -3.72 -33.34
C GLU A 92 -30.32 -5.08 -32.79
N PHE A 93 -29.36 -5.84 -32.27
CA PHE A 93 -29.61 -6.90 -31.30
C PHE A 93 -29.20 -6.32 -29.95
N GLU A 94 -30.14 -6.23 -29.00
CA GLU A 94 -29.86 -5.77 -27.64
C GLU A 94 -28.92 -6.79 -26.98
N ASP A 95 -27.67 -6.41 -26.74
CA ASP A 95 -26.81 -7.17 -25.83
C ASP A 95 -27.12 -6.75 -24.40
N GLU A 96 -27.33 -7.73 -23.51
CA GLU A 96 -27.66 -7.47 -22.12
C GLU A 96 -26.44 -7.80 -21.23
N LEU A 97 -26.04 -6.81 -20.42
CA LEU A 97 -25.12 -7.05 -19.32
C LEU A 97 -25.86 -7.90 -18.28
N THR A 98 -25.40 -9.11 -18.04
CA THR A 98 -26.10 -10.07 -17.15
C THR A 98 -25.49 -10.12 -15.75
N GLY A 99 -24.38 -9.43 -15.52
CA GLY A 99 -23.80 -9.24 -14.20
C GLY A 99 -22.92 -8.00 -14.13
N ASP A 100 -23.12 -7.22 -13.07
CA ASP A 100 -22.26 -6.09 -12.72
C ASP A 100 -20.82 -6.54 -12.48
N LEU A 101 -19.90 -5.58 -12.52
CA LEU A 101 -18.53 -5.81 -12.07
C LEU A 101 -18.56 -6.27 -10.61
N SER A 102 -17.79 -7.31 -10.30
CA SER A 102 -17.55 -7.75 -8.92
C SER A 102 -16.05 -7.84 -8.69
N ALA A 103 -15.56 -7.34 -7.56
CA ALA A 103 -14.17 -7.41 -7.16
C ALA A 103 -14.02 -7.94 -5.73
N LEU A 104 -12.98 -8.75 -5.50
CA LEU A 104 -12.64 -9.35 -4.21
C LEU A 104 -11.14 -9.31 -4.00
N ALA A 105 -10.70 -9.10 -2.76
CA ALA A 105 -9.31 -9.31 -2.36
C ALA A 105 -9.16 -10.58 -1.50
N THR A 106 -8.16 -11.41 -1.82
CA THR A 106 -7.75 -12.55 -0.99
C THR A 106 -6.26 -12.51 -0.73
N SER A 107 -5.82 -13.02 0.42
CA SER A 107 -4.40 -13.10 0.79
C SER A 107 -3.99 -14.56 0.93
N GLU A 108 -2.90 -14.95 0.28
CA GLU A 108 -2.29 -16.27 0.41
C GLU A 108 -0.79 -16.11 0.77
N GLY A 109 -0.45 -16.38 2.02
CA GLY A 109 0.92 -16.17 2.52
C GLY A 109 1.34 -14.70 2.49
N GLU A 110 2.41 -14.40 1.75
CA GLU A 110 2.95 -13.05 1.56
C GLU A 110 2.41 -12.33 0.31
N GLU A 111 1.45 -12.95 -0.39
CA GLU A 111 0.91 -12.46 -1.66
C GLU A 111 -0.57 -12.12 -1.51
N ASP A 112 -0.99 -11.02 -2.13
CA ASP A 112 -2.39 -10.61 -2.21
C ASP A 112 -2.89 -10.78 -3.64
N PHE A 113 -4.15 -11.17 -3.81
CA PHE A 113 -4.79 -11.37 -5.11
C PHE A 113 -6.05 -10.53 -5.20
N ILE A 114 -6.15 -9.75 -6.27
CA ILE A 114 -7.37 -9.04 -6.65
C ILE A 114 -8.04 -9.84 -7.75
N ILE A 115 -9.28 -10.27 -7.51
CA ILE A 115 -10.07 -11.06 -8.44
C ILE A 115 -11.23 -10.21 -8.90
N VAL A 116 -11.38 -10.04 -10.22
CA VAL A 116 -12.46 -9.27 -10.82
C VAL A 116 -13.25 -10.15 -11.79
N HIS A 117 -14.57 -10.10 -11.74
CA HIS A 117 -15.46 -10.94 -12.53
C HIS A 117 -16.65 -10.15 -13.09
N SER A 118 -17.05 -10.47 -14.33
CA SER A 118 -18.27 -9.95 -14.97
C SER A 118 -18.75 -10.91 -16.07
N ALA A 119 -20.04 -10.78 -16.43
CA ALA A 119 -20.71 -11.60 -17.41
C ALA A 119 -21.53 -10.76 -18.41
N LEU A 120 -21.46 -11.12 -19.70
CA LEU A 120 -22.19 -10.51 -20.80
C LEU A 120 -22.93 -11.59 -21.59
N THR A 121 -24.13 -11.33 -22.09
CA THR A 121 -24.81 -12.25 -23.01
C THR A 121 -24.89 -11.63 -24.41
N HIS A 122 -24.33 -12.32 -25.41
CA HIS A 122 -24.46 -11.92 -26.81
C HIS A 122 -25.64 -12.62 -27.47
N HIS A 123 -26.51 -11.84 -28.10
CA HIS A 123 -27.62 -12.34 -28.90
C HIS A 123 -27.22 -12.40 -30.38
N GLY A 124 -27.25 -13.61 -30.96
CA GLY A 124 -26.90 -13.82 -32.36
C GLY A 124 -27.94 -13.31 -33.35
N VAL A 125 -27.51 -13.09 -34.59
CA VAL A 125 -28.31 -12.60 -35.72
C VAL A 125 -29.47 -13.54 -36.06
N LEU A 126 -29.27 -14.84 -35.87
CA LEU A 126 -30.34 -15.84 -35.93
C LEU A 126 -31.03 -15.91 -34.56
N GLY A 127 -31.95 -14.97 -34.32
CA GLY A 127 -32.64 -14.81 -33.02
C GLY A 127 -33.02 -16.13 -32.35
N GLY A 128 -32.71 -16.25 -31.07
CA GLY A 128 -32.93 -17.45 -30.25
C GLY A 128 -31.67 -18.16 -29.76
N LEU A 129 -30.48 -17.77 -30.25
CA LEU A 129 -29.19 -18.23 -29.74
C LEU A 129 -28.55 -17.16 -28.84
N ALA A 130 -28.54 -17.42 -27.53
CA ALA A 130 -27.87 -16.60 -26.53
C ALA A 130 -26.51 -17.23 -26.17
N TRP A 131 -25.46 -16.42 -26.22
CA TRP A 131 -24.09 -16.83 -25.94
C TRP A 131 -23.62 -16.18 -24.64
N PRO A 132 -23.68 -16.89 -23.49
CA PRO A 132 -23.19 -16.35 -22.23
C PRO A 132 -21.66 -16.29 -22.21
N LEU A 133 -21.12 -15.10 -21.95
CA LEU A 133 -19.69 -14.80 -21.89
C LEU A 133 -19.34 -14.47 -20.44
N ASN A 134 -18.77 -15.45 -19.73
CA ASN A 134 -18.24 -15.25 -18.39
C ASN A 134 -16.72 -15.06 -18.47
N ARG A 135 -16.20 -14.01 -17.83
CA ARG A 135 -14.76 -13.73 -17.78
C ARG A 135 -14.33 -13.32 -16.38
N ARG A 136 -13.07 -13.61 -16.06
CA ARG A 136 -12.43 -13.21 -14.80
C ARG A 136 -11.02 -12.75 -15.07
N SER A 137 -10.55 -11.77 -14.30
CA SER A 137 -9.15 -11.36 -14.25
C SER A 137 -8.63 -11.48 -12.82
N VAL A 138 -7.38 -11.91 -12.69
CA VAL A 138 -6.72 -12.04 -11.40
C VAL A 138 -5.40 -11.29 -11.44
N VAL A 139 -5.21 -10.34 -10.54
CA VAL A 139 -3.93 -9.64 -10.37
C VAL A 139 -3.30 -10.11 -9.07
N LYS A 140 -2.10 -10.65 -9.19
CA LYS A 140 -1.24 -11.00 -8.07
C LYS A 140 -0.39 -9.80 -7.67
N ILE A 141 -0.39 -9.47 -6.39
CA ILE A 141 0.38 -8.41 -5.75
C ILE A 141 1.42 -9.07 -4.85
N LYS A 142 2.70 -8.85 -5.18
CA LYS A 142 3.84 -9.31 -4.38
C LYS A 142 4.46 -8.13 -3.63
N ARG A 143 4.79 -8.36 -2.36
CA ARG A 143 5.51 -7.39 -1.51
C ARG A 143 6.91 -7.12 -2.07
N GLY A 144 7.35 -5.86 -1.97
CA GLY A 144 8.69 -5.46 -2.39
C GLY A 144 9.78 -5.84 -1.38
N PRO A 145 11.01 -5.32 -1.54
CA PRO A 145 12.10 -5.54 -0.58
C PRO A 145 11.81 -4.95 0.81
N PRO A 146 12.47 -5.43 1.88
CA PRO A 146 12.27 -4.93 3.23
C PRO A 146 12.68 -3.45 3.33
N ALA A 147 11.84 -2.66 4.00
CA ALA A 147 12.06 -1.24 4.23
C ALA A 147 12.41 -0.96 5.70
N CYS A 148 13.24 0.06 5.94
CA CYS A 148 13.55 0.55 7.29
C CYS A 148 12.90 1.90 7.59
N VAL A 149 12.65 2.71 6.56
CA VAL A 149 12.03 4.04 6.66
C VAL A 149 10.90 4.09 5.63
N LEU A 150 9.71 4.52 6.03
CA LEU A 150 8.55 4.66 5.16
C LEU A 150 7.79 5.95 5.48
N ALA A 151 7.78 6.90 4.54
CA ALA A 151 6.88 8.04 4.57
C ALA A 151 5.55 7.72 3.86
N LEU A 152 4.44 7.99 4.54
CA LEU A 152 3.10 7.67 4.05
C LEU A 152 2.41 8.83 3.30
N ASP A 153 2.90 10.07 3.43
CA ASP A 153 2.27 11.22 2.76
C ASP A 153 2.25 11.04 1.23
N PRO A 154 1.09 11.18 0.55
CA PRO A 154 0.99 10.98 -0.90
C PRO A 154 1.49 12.16 -1.74
N ALA A 155 1.74 13.34 -1.16
CA ALA A 155 2.02 14.57 -1.89
C ALA A 155 3.16 15.44 -1.33
N ALA A 156 3.67 15.16 -0.13
CA ALA A 156 4.69 15.99 0.50
C ALA A 156 6.01 16.02 -0.28
N SER A 157 6.51 17.22 -0.55
CA SER A 157 7.90 17.40 -0.98
C SER A 157 8.84 17.06 0.16
N ALA A 158 9.94 16.35 -0.14
CA ALA A 158 10.88 15.83 0.84
C ALA A 158 10.19 15.03 1.96
N ALA A 159 9.25 14.16 1.59
CA ALA A 159 8.53 13.28 2.52
C ALA A 159 9.48 12.42 3.36
N VAL A 160 10.60 11.97 2.76
CA VAL A 160 11.79 11.55 3.52
C VAL A 160 12.92 12.53 3.23
N LYS A 161 13.44 13.17 4.27
CA LYS A 161 14.48 14.20 4.17
C LYS A 161 15.70 13.82 4.99
N PHE A 162 16.85 13.80 4.33
CA PHE A 162 18.17 13.73 4.96
C PHE A 162 18.84 15.09 4.82
N GLN A 163 19.24 15.72 5.93
CA GLN A 163 19.74 17.09 5.92
C GLN A 163 20.93 17.29 6.85
N GLY A 164 21.93 18.04 6.38
CA GLY A 164 23.08 18.48 7.18
C GLY A 164 24.34 17.67 6.87
N SER A 165 25.12 17.37 7.90
CA SER A 165 26.30 16.50 7.85
C SER A 165 26.03 15.25 8.69
N THR A 166 25.32 14.30 8.10
CA THR A 166 24.69 13.18 8.80
C THR A 166 25.12 11.89 8.14
N ASP A 167 25.39 10.84 8.91
CA ASP A 167 25.75 9.53 8.37
C ASP A 167 24.65 8.51 8.67
N VAL A 168 23.87 8.14 7.66
CA VAL A 168 22.76 7.20 7.80
C VAL A 168 23.10 5.91 7.05
N SER A 169 23.26 4.82 7.78
CA SER A 169 23.57 3.50 7.24
C SER A 169 22.42 2.53 7.47
N LEU A 170 21.82 2.02 6.40
CA LEU A 170 20.64 1.13 6.38
C LEU A 170 21.01 -0.19 5.69
N THR A 171 21.67 -1.08 6.41
CA THR A 171 22.22 -2.31 5.83
C THR A 171 21.12 -3.28 5.41
N GLY A 172 21.02 -3.57 4.10
CA GLY A 172 20.02 -4.46 3.52
C GLY A 172 18.58 -3.93 3.52
N CYS A 173 18.39 -2.63 3.80
CA CYS A 173 17.08 -2.00 3.95
C CYS A 173 16.81 -0.94 2.87
N VAL A 174 15.56 -0.84 2.43
CA VAL A 174 15.11 0.21 1.50
C VAL A 174 14.51 1.41 2.25
N ILE A 175 14.74 2.60 1.73
CA ILE A 175 14.02 3.82 2.12
C ILE A 175 12.83 3.99 1.19
N ALA A 176 11.63 4.03 1.74
CA ALA A 176 10.40 4.11 0.99
C ALA A 176 9.67 5.45 1.21
N SER A 177 9.03 5.96 0.17
CA SER A 177 8.16 7.13 0.25
C SER A 177 6.96 7.01 -0.69
N ASN A 178 5.76 7.23 -0.15
CA ASN A 178 4.52 7.22 -0.92
C ASN A 178 4.23 8.55 -1.63
N SER A 179 5.05 9.58 -1.42
CA SER A 179 4.83 10.89 -2.03
C SER A 179 5.11 10.88 -3.53
N ARG A 180 4.20 11.48 -4.30
CA ARG A 180 4.27 11.71 -5.75
C ARG A 180 5.11 12.92 -6.14
N ALA A 181 5.64 13.68 -5.18
CA ALA A 181 6.46 14.85 -5.48
C ALA A 181 7.77 14.47 -6.20
N ASP A 182 8.28 15.35 -7.07
CA ASP A 182 9.57 15.17 -7.75
C ASP A 182 10.75 15.03 -6.79
N SER A 183 10.60 15.54 -5.56
CA SER A 183 11.56 15.47 -4.47
C SER A 183 11.05 14.62 -3.30
N SER A 184 10.33 13.54 -3.57
CA SER A 184 9.74 12.63 -2.57
C SER A 184 10.74 12.16 -1.52
N ILE A 185 11.92 11.73 -1.95
CA ILE A 185 13.07 11.47 -1.09
C ILE A 185 14.15 12.50 -1.41
N SER A 186 14.59 13.26 -0.43
CA SER A 186 15.54 14.34 -0.60
C SER A 186 16.76 14.19 0.30
N ARG A 187 17.95 14.30 -0.30
CA ARG A 187 19.24 14.40 0.41
C ARG A 187 19.84 15.77 0.16
N GLY A 188 19.91 16.58 1.21
CA GLY A 188 20.51 17.91 1.23
C GLY A 188 21.83 17.96 2.00
N GLY A 189 22.67 18.95 1.69
CA GLY A 189 23.96 19.14 2.36
C GLY A 189 24.98 18.03 2.05
N SER A 190 25.76 17.65 3.06
CA SER A 190 26.84 16.66 2.97
C SER A 190 26.46 15.32 3.63
N ALA A 191 25.15 15.04 3.77
CA ALA A 191 24.66 13.79 4.32
C ALA A 191 25.20 12.57 3.54
N LEU A 192 25.83 11.65 4.27
CA LEU A 192 26.22 10.32 3.81
C LEU A 192 25.05 9.36 3.99
N LEU A 193 24.72 8.60 2.95
CA LEU A 193 23.62 7.65 2.96
C LEU A 193 24.09 6.31 2.40
N THR A 194 23.97 5.25 3.18
CA THR A 194 24.14 3.87 2.72
C THR A 194 22.81 3.13 2.88
N ALA A 195 22.29 2.50 1.84
CA ALA A 195 21.05 1.73 1.91
C ALA A 195 21.02 0.63 0.83
N ALA A 196 20.14 -0.36 0.95
CA ALA A 196 19.96 -1.33 -0.14
C ALA A 196 19.42 -0.64 -1.40
N CYS A 197 18.39 0.19 -1.24
CA CYS A 197 17.89 1.05 -2.30
C CYS A 197 17.01 2.18 -1.74
N THR A 198 16.53 3.04 -2.63
CA THR A 198 15.42 3.96 -2.37
C THR A 198 14.26 3.63 -3.30
N SER A 199 13.03 3.68 -2.79
CA SER A 199 11.79 3.37 -3.52
C SER A 199 10.78 4.49 -3.29
N SER A 200 10.46 5.25 -4.32
CA SER A 200 9.51 6.36 -4.22
C SER A 200 8.44 6.28 -5.30
N VAL A 201 7.24 6.75 -4.95
CA VAL A 201 6.17 6.97 -5.94
C VAL A 201 6.53 8.13 -6.87
N GLY A 202 7.05 9.22 -6.32
CA GLY A 202 7.60 10.34 -7.06
C GLY A 202 9.10 10.21 -7.32
N GLY A 203 9.78 11.34 -7.46
CA GLY A 203 11.21 11.41 -7.74
C GLY A 203 12.10 11.50 -6.51
N THR A 204 13.41 11.40 -6.73
CA THR A 204 14.44 11.62 -5.72
C THR A 204 15.29 12.85 -6.03
N TYR A 205 15.65 13.60 -4.99
CA TYR A 205 16.55 14.75 -5.09
C TYR A 205 17.85 14.51 -4.33
N GLY A 206 18.98 14.74 -4.98
CA GLY A 206 20.30 14.56 -4.37
C GLY A 206 20.71 13.10 -4.13
N ILE A 207 19.95 12.12 -4.61
CA ILE A 207 20.30 10.70 -4.46
C ILE A 207 21.10 10.20 -5.68
N LYS A 208 20.62 10.50 -6.89
CA LYS A 208 21.26 10.08 -8.15
C LYS A 208 22.67 10.67 -8.29
N SER A 209 23.63 9.81 -8.66
CA SER A 209 25.01 10.20 -9.01
C SER A 209 25.74 11.04 -7.94
N SER A 210 25.44 10.82 -6.67
CA SER A 210 26.12 11.49 -5.55
C SER A 210 27.23 10.61 -4.99
N SER A 211 28.42 11.17 -4.78
CA SER A 211 29.53 10.49 -4.08
C SER A 211 29.23 10.16 -2.61
N ASN A 212 28.21 10.80 -2.04
CA ASN A 212 27.81 10.66 -0.64
C ASN A 212 26.70 9.63 -0.46
N VAL A 213 26.29 8.95 -1.54
CA VAL A 213 25.21 7.97 -1.52
C VAL A 213 25.73 6.64 -2.07
N THR A 214 25.66 5.61 -1.23
CA THR A 214 26.01 4.23 -1.59
C THR A 214 24.73 3.41 -1.56
N LEU A 215 24.27 2.95 -2.73
CA LEU A 215 23.13 2.04 -2.85
C LEU A 215 23.60 0.69 -3.39
N ASP A 216 23.03 -0.40 -2.89
CA ASP A 216 23.28 -1.74 -3.45
C ASP A 216 22.58 -1.93 -4.81
N CYS A 217 21.49 -1.19 -5.04
CA CYS A 217 20.81 -1.13 -6.32
C CYS A 217 21.52 -0.19 -7.33
N SER A 218 21.40 -0.50 -8.63
CA SER A 218 22.04 0.28 -9.70
C SER A 218 21.53 1.71 -9.80
N THR A 219 20.24 1.94 -9.53
CA THR A 219 19.60 3.26 -9.55
C THR A 219 18.46 3.32 -8.52
N PRO A 220 18.19 4.50 -7.93
CA PRO A 220 16.95 4.76 -7.18
C PRO A 220 15.71 4.28 -7.93
N MET A 221 14.83 3.55 -7.24
CA MET A 221 13.57 3.07 -7.80
C MET A 221 12.51 4.18 -7.67
N GLU A 222 12.39 5.01 -8.70
CA GLU A 222 11.36 6.05 -8.79
C GLU A 222 10.14 5.55 -9.56
N ASN A 223 9.01 6.26 -9.47
CA ASN A 223 7.75 5.91 -10.14
C ASN A 223 7.23 4.51 -9.77
N GLN A 224 7.47 4.10 -8.52
CA GLN A 224 6.99 2.83 -7.98
C GLN A 224 5.55 2.95 -7.49
N TYR A 225 4.87 1.82 -7.30
CA TYR A 225 3.59 1.82 -6.60
C TYR A 225 3.76 2.18 -5.11
N PRO A 226 2.75 2.80 -4.48
CA PRO A 226 2.78 3.09 -3.06
C PRO A 226 3.00 1.82 -2.22
N SER A 227 3.82 1.94 -1.20
CA SER A 227 4.05 0.91 -0.18
C SER A 227 2.83 0.83 0.73
N PHE A 228 2.48 -0.38 1.18
CA PHE A 228 1.44 -0.56 2.18
C PHE A 228 1.89 -0.02 3.55
N ASP A 229 0.94 0.50 4.31
CA ASP A 229 1.16 0.79 5.72
C ASP A 229 1.21 -0.54 6.50
N PRO A 230 2.38 -0.89 7.09
CA PRO A 230 2.57 -2.18 7.77
C PRO A 230 1.74 -2.32 9.05
N LEU A 231 1.30 -1.22 9.66
CA LEU A 231 0.60 -1.20 10.94
C LEU A 231 -0.83 -0.64 10.85
N ALA A 232 -1.36 -0.44 9.64
CA ALA A 232 -2.73 0.05 9.43
C ALA A 232 -3.82 -0.78 10.14
N ARG A 233 -3.58 -2.09 10.34
CA ARG A 233 -4.53 -3.00 11.03
C ARG A 233 -4.35 -3.03 12.55
N VAL A 234 -3.31 -2.41 13.10
CA VAL A 234 -3.07 -2.40 14.55
C VAL A 234 -4.09 -1.48 15.22
N LYS A 235 -4.90 -2.07 16.10
CA LYS A 235 -5.88 -1.32 16.89
C LYS A 235 -5.28 -0.95 18.25
N PRO A 236 -5.33 0.34 18.65
CA PRO A 236 -4.92 0.76 19.98
C PRO A 236 -5.71 0.01 21.07
N PRO A 237 -5.10 -0.23 22.25
CA PRO A 237 -5.78 -0.85 23.37
C PRO A 237 -6.91 0.04 23.92
N SER A 238 -7.92 -0.58 24.51
CA SER A 238 -8.96 0.16 25.23
C SER A 238 -8.37 0.91 26.43
N TYR A 239 -8.90 2.09 26.72
CA TYR A 239 -8.38 2.93 27.79
C TYR A 239 -8.76 2.37 29.17
N THR A 240 -7.81 2.44 30.10
CA THR A 240 -8.04 2.17 31.52
C THR A 240 -8.25 3.48 32.29
N GLY A 241 -8.55 3.38 33.59
CA GLY A 241 -8.60 4.56 34.46
C GLY A 241 -7.27 5.31 34.48
N CYS A 242 -7.32 6.64 34.48
CA CYS A 242 -6.13 7.48 34.49
C CYS A 242 -5.29 7.24 35.76
N GLN A 243 -4.03 6.85 35.58
CA GLN A 243 -3.06 6.66 36.64
C GLN A 243 -2.33 7.97 36.99
N ASN A 244 -1.84 8.04 38.22
CA ASN A 244 -1.00 9.15 38.67
C ASN A 244 0.46 8.89 38.34
N VAL A 245 1.18 9.97 38.03
CA VAL A 245 2.64 9.94 37.86
C VAL A 245 3.28 10.21 39.22
N PRO A 246 4.17 9.33 39.73
CA PRO A 246 4.88 9.57 40.98
C PRO A 246 5.63 10.90 40.98
N GLY A 247 5.69 11.55 42.16
CA GLY A 247 6.55 12.72 42.37
C GLY A 247 8.01 12.32 42.48
N GLY A 248 8.93 13.25 42.20
CA GLY A 248 10.38 13.03 42.33
C GLY A 248 11.15 13.28 41.02
N LYS A 249 12.48 13.13 41.10
CA LYS A 249 13.40 13.24 39.96
C LYS A 249 13.47 11.94 39.16
N GLU A 250 13.32 10.81 39.83
CA GLU A 250 13.24 9.46 39.25
C GLU A 250 11.85 8.90 39.50
N LYS A 251 11.24 8.33 38.46
CA LYS A 251 9.84 7.86 38.46
C LYS A 251 9.78 6.50 37.78
N THR A 252 9.38 5.49 38.51
CA THR A 252 9.01 4.19 37.93
C THR A 252 7.52 4.18 37.64
N LEU A 253 7.16 3.91 36.39
CA LEU A 253 5.79 3.82 35.92
C LEU A 253 5.43 2.36 35.67
N SER A 254 4.21 1.99 36.04
CA SER A 254 3.63 0.69 35.70
C SER A 254 2.77 0.83 34.45
N PRO A 255 2.54 -0.26 33.69
CA PRO A 255 1.67 -0.23 32.51
C PRO A 255 0.27 0.31 32.82
N GLY A 256 -0.29 1.10 31.90
CA GLY A 256 -1.62 1.68 32.05
C GLY A 256 -1.79 3.02 31.34
N THR A 257 -2.87 3.72 31.68
CA THR A 257 -3.27 4.98 31.02
C THR A 257 -2.87 6.21 31.84
N TYR A 258 -2.17 7.17 31.23
CA TYR A 258 -1.76 8.44 31.84
C TYR A 258 -2.39 9.62 31.08
N CYS A 259 -3.23 10.40 31.75
CA CYS A 259 -4.06 11.44 31.13
C CYS A 259 -3.60 12.85 31.48
N GLY A 260 -3.30 13.68 30.47
CA GLY A 260 -2.94 15.10 30.62
C GLY A 260 -1.69 15.35 31.46
N LYS A 261 -0.79 14.35 31.57
CA LYS A 261 0.43 14.44 32.39
C LYS A 261 1.64 14.77 31.52
N LYS A 262 2.52 15.62 32.06
CA LYS A 262 3.87 15.81 31.53
C LYS A 262 4.82 14.83 32.22
N LEU A 263 5.42 13.92 31.44
CA LEU A 263 6.48 13.03 31.91
C LEU A 263 7.82 13.76 31.80
N SER A 264 8.41 14.07 32.96
CA SER A 264 9.69 14.76 33.11
C SER A 264 10.59 14.10 34.15
N GLY A 265 11.91 14.30 34.04
CA GLY A 265 12.93 13.69 34.88
C GLY A 265 13.45 12.37 34.30
N THR A 266 13.86 11.46 35.18
CA THR A 266 14.22 10.08 34.85
C THR A 266 12.98 9.20 34.97
N ILE A 267 12.58 8.58 33.87
CA ILE A 267 11.41 7.72 33.75
C ILE A 267 11.89 6.29 33.49
N ILE A 268 11.46 5.36 34.35
CA ILE A 268 11.68 3.93 34.19
C ILE A 268 10.32 3.29 33.95
N LEU A 269 10.14 2.65 32.81
CA LEU A 269 8.93 1.94 32.43
C LEU A 269 9.13 0.45 32.73
N GLU A 270 8.26 -0.12 33.55
CA GLU A 270 8.17 -1.58 33.65
C GLU A 270 7.60 -2.18 32.35
N PRO A 271 7.91 -3.44 32.00
CA PRO A 271 7.42 -4.05 30.77
C PRO A 271 5.89 -4.00 30.65
N GLY A 272 5.39 -3.60 29.48
CA GLY A 272 3.96 -3.54 29.19
C GLY A 272 3.53 -2.32 28.37
N THR A 273 2.21 -2.08 28.34
CA THR A 273 1.61 -1.07 27.47
C THR A 273 1.28 0.22 28.22
N TYR A 274 1.72 1.34 27.68
CA TYR A 274 1.53 2.70 28.22
C TYR A 274 0.65 3.49 27.27
N ILE A 275 -0.43 4.09 27.76
CA ILE A 275 -1.35 4.90 26.96
C ILE A 275 -1.29 6.34 27.47
N LEU A 276 -0.62 7.22 26.74
CA LEU A 276 -0.54 8.65 27.04
C LEU A 276 -1.67 9.37 26.31
N ARG A 277 -2.57 10.01 27.05
CA ARG A 277 -3.75 10.73 26.50
C ARG A 277 -3.62 12.23 26.73
N GLY A 278 -3.44 13.01 25.67
CA GLY A 278 -3.30 14.48 25.72
C GLY A 278 -2.19 15.00 26.64
N GLY A 279 -1.23 14.15 27.01
CA GLY A 279 -0.06 14.48 27.81
C GLY A 279 1.16 14.77 26.95
N SER A 280 2.31 14.96 27.59
CA SER A 280 3.57 15.13 26.87
C SER A 280 4.71 14.38 27.53
N VAL A 281 5.55 13.75 26.72
CA VAL A 281 6.88 13.29 27.14
C VAL A 281 7.86 14.39 26.77
N ASP A 282 8.33 15.11 27.79
CA ASP A 282 9.43 16.06 27.67
C ASP A 282 10.21 15.98 28.99
N LEU A 283 11.35 15.29 28.90
CA LEU A 283 12.12 14.85 30.05
C LEU A 283 12.73 16.04 30.82
N GLY A 284 12.90 17.21 30.19
CA GLY A 284 13.60 18.37 30.72
C GLY A 284 15.07 18.10 31.12
N GLY A 285 15.91 19.15 31.13
CA GLY A 285 17.31 19.04 31.58
C GLY A 285 18.07 17.85 30.95
N ASN A 286 18.69 17.01 31.80
CA ASN A 286 19.37 15.76 31.42
C ASN A 286 18.51 14.52 31.73
N GLY A 287 17.18 14.63 31.63
CA GLY A 287 16.26 13.54 31.91
C GLY A 287 16.45 12.34 30.98
N SER A 288 15.88 11.20 31.38
CA SER A 288 16.02 9.94 30.64
C SER A 288 14.72 9.15 30.65
N ILE A 289 14.48 8.36 29.62
CA ILE A 289 13.40 7.38 29.58
C ILE A 289 13.97 6.01 29.21
N LYS A 290 13.68 5.01 30.04
CA LYS A 290 14.14 3.63 29.85
C LYS A 290 12.98 2.66 29.99
N GLY A 291 12.89 1.69 29.10
CA GLY A 291 11.91 0.60 29.16
C GLY A 291 12.30 -0.56 28.25
N ASP A 292 12.11 -1.78 28.74
CA ASP A 292 12.32 -3.02 27.99
C ASP A 292 11.00 -3.79 27.93
N GLY A 293 10.61 -4.25 26.75
CA GLY A 293 9.29 -4.86 26.53
C GLY A 293 8.14 -3.86 26.65
N VAL A 294 8.30 -2.63 26.16
CA VAL A 294 7.32 -1.54 26.31
C VAL A 294 6.74 -1.07 24.98
N THR A 295 5.44 -0.75 24.99
CA THR A 295 4.77 -0.06 23.88
C THR A 295 4.11 1.20 24.41
N ILE A 296 4.43 2.35 23.81
CA ILE A 296 3.90 3.66 24.17
C ILE A 296 2.90 4.11 23.12
N PHE A 297 1.63 4.20 23.49
CA PHE A 297 0.54 4.76 22.68
C PHE A 297 0.37 6.25 22.97
N LEU A 298 0.51 7.08 21.95
CA LEU A 298 0.28 8.53 21.96
C LEU A 298 -1.11 8.83 21.39
N MET A 299 -2.07 9.04 22.28
CA MET A 299 -3.49 9.20 21.97
C MET A 299 -3.96 10.63 22.30
N GLU A 300 -5.05 11.07 21.67
CA GLU A 300 -5.72 12.35 21.95
C GLU A 300 -4.75 13.55 21.94
N GLY A 301 -3.88 13.62 20.94
CA GLY A 301 -2.92 14.73 20.79
C GLY A 301 -1.73 14.69 21.75
N ALA A 302 -1.42 13.54 22.36
CA ALA A 302 -0.22 13.39 23.17
C ALA A 302 1.06 13.64 22.35
N GLU A 303 2.06 14.27 22.99
CA GLU A 303 3.31 14.68 22.35
C GLU A 303 4.50 13.86 22.88
N PHE A 304 5.47 13.56 22.03
CA PHE A 304 6.70 12.87 22.42
C PHE A 304 7.92 13.62 21.90
N THR A 305 8.69 14.20 22.82
CA THR A 305 9.89 14.98 22.52
C THR A 305 11.05 14.58 23.42
N VAL A 306 12.13 14.13 22.80
CA VAL A 306 13.44 13.89 23.43
C VAL A 306 14.44 14.82 22.78
N ASN A 307 15.08 15.68 23.56
CA ASN A 307 16.07 16.66 23.12
C ASN A 307 17.50 16.12 23.29
N GLY A 308 18.48 16.69 22.57
CA GLY A 308 19.85 16.16 22.47
C GLY A 308 20.70 16.09 23.77
N ASN A 309 20.19 16.49 24.93
CA ASN A 309 20.84 16.26 26.24
C ASN A 309 20.17 15.13 27.04
N GLN A 310 19.11 14.54 26.50
CA GLN A 310 18.27 13.54 27.14
C GLN A 310 18.58 12.16 26.56
N ARG A 311 18.36 11.11 27.37
CA ARG A 311 18.61 9.72 26.97
C ARG A 311 17.32 8.97 26.73
N VAL A 312 17.24 8.25 25.62
CA VAL A 312 16.11 7.34 25.31
C VAL A 312 16.64 5.92 25.12
N GLN A 313 16.08 4.97 25.86
CA GLN A 313 16.46 3.56 25.82
C GLN A 313 15.20 2.71 25.84
N LEU A 314 14.64 2.43 24.67
CA LEU A 314 13.35 1.77 24.54
C LEU A 314 13.46 0.52 23.67
N LYS A 315 12.96 -0.60 24.18
CA LYS A 315 12.77 -1.84 23.42
C LYS A 315 11.30 -2.25 23.40
N PRO A 316 10.78 -2.74 22.26
CA PRO A 316 9.41 -3.20 22.17
C PRO A 316 9.27 -4.58 22.82
N PRO A 317 8.05 -5.04 23.12
CA PRO A 317 7.81 -6.44 23.43
C PRO A 317 8.13 -7.33 22.22
N THR A 318 8.62 -8.55 22.44
CA THR A 318 8.91 -9.53 21.38
C THR A 318 7.73 -10.47 21.08
N SER A 319 6.66 -10.40 21.88
CA SER A 319 5.44 -11.21 21.73
C SER A 319 4.19 -10.44 22.17
N GLY A 320 3.01 -10.97 21.85
CA GLY A 320 1.71 -10.31 22.09
C GLY A 320 1.27 -9.40 20.95
N ASP A 321 0.09 -8.79 21.09
CA ASP A 321 -0.58 -8.03 20.02
C ASP A 321 0.25 -6.84 19.51
N TYR A 322 1.08 -6.27 20.39
CA TYR A 322 1.93 -5.11 20.11
C TYR A 322 3.41 -5.45 19.95
N ALA A 323 3.73 -6.73 19.75
CA ALA A 323 5.09 -7.17 19.50
C ALA A 323 5.74 -6.34 18.38
N GLY A 324 6.99 -5.91 18.62
CA GLY A 324 7.76 -5.08 17.70
C GLY A 324 7.40 -3.59 17.70
N ILE A 325 6.34 -3.13 18.38
CA ILE A 325 5.92 -1.73 18.38
C ILE A 325 6.39 -1.05 19.67
N VAL A 326 7.21 0.00 19.54
CA VAL A 326 7.73 0.75 20.69
C VAL A 326 6.97 2.06 20.90
N ILE A 327 6.68 2.78 19.81
CA ILE A 327 5.91 4.02 19.83
C ILE A 327 4.84 3.91 18.75
N TYR A 328 3.59 4.08 19.16
CA TYR A 328 2.43 4.16 18.28
C TYR A 328 1.72 5.47 18.54
N GLN A 329 1.53 6.27 17.50
CA GLN A 329 0.73 7.48 17.53
C GLN A 329 -0.51 7.30 16.67
N GLU A 330 -1.67 7.65 17.19
CA GLU A 330 -2.93 7.54 16.45
C GLU A 330 -2.90 8.37 15.16
N LYS A 331 -3.60 7.89 14.13
CA LYS A 331 -3.63 8.54 12.81
C LYS A 331 -4.19 9.97 12.84
N SER A 332 -5.11 10.26 13.75
CA SER A 332 -5.66 11.61 13.97
C SER A 332 -4.69 12.57 14.65
N ASN A 333 -3.66 12.07 15.31
CA ASN A 333 -2.69 12.88 16.02
C ASN A 333 -1.57 13.32 15.06
N THR A 334 -1.57 14.61 14.73
CA THR A 334 -0.63 15.24 13.81
C THR A 334 0.57 15.89 14.51
N LYS A 335 0.70 15.71 15.83
CA LYS A 335 1.79 16.28 16.63
C LYS A 335 3.13 15.64 16.28
N THR A 336 4.15 16.46 16.07
CA THR A 336 5.49 15.99 15.72
C THR A 336 6.06 15.09 16.81
N ILE A 337 6.61 13.95 16.40
CA ILE A 337 7.49 13.14 17.26
C ILE A 337 8.91 13.62 17.03
N SER A 338 9.60 14.04 18.09
CA SER A 338 10.98 14.47 18.01
C SER A 338 11.85 13.59 18.90
N ILE A 339 12.82 12.91 18.30
CA ILE A 339 13.77 12.05 19.00
C ILE A 339 15.16 12.53 18.63
N ASN A 340 15.83 13.20 19.57
CA ASN A 340 17.20 13.63 19.44
C ASN A 340 18.03 12.97 20.56
N GLY A 341 18.72 11.89 20.21
CA GLY A 341 19.43 11.05 21.16
C GLY A 341 20.89 11.47 21.37
N THR A 342 21.40 11.29 22.60
CA THR A 342 22.83 11.25 22.91
C THR A 342 23.43 9.86 22.69
N SER A 343 24.75 9.69 22.80
CA SER A 343 25.49 8.47 22.38
C SER A 343 24.94 7.20 23.01
N ASP A 344 24.41 7.32 24.23
CA ASP A 344 23.89 6.19 25.01
C ASP A 344 22.42 5.86 24.68
N SER A 345 21.82 6.49 23.67
CA SER A 345 20.42 6.34 23.31
C SER A 345 20.22 5.30 22.22
N TYR A 346 19.19 4.48 22.37
CA TYR A 346 18.75 3.53 21.36
C TYR A 346 17.22 3.38 21.42
N VAL A 347 16.63 3.17 20.25
CA VAL A 347 15.22 2.82 20.09
C VAL A 347 15.16 1.65 19.13
N GLU A 348 14.60 0.54 19.60
CA GLU A 348 14.35 -0.65 18.79
C GLU A 348 12.83 -0.73 18.50
N GLY A 349 12.44 -1.40 17.43
CA GLY A 349 11.04 -1.60 17.04
C GLY A 349 10.50 -0.59 16.04
N PHE A 350 9.17 -0.55 15.93
CA PHE A 350 8.42 0.38 15.12
C PHE A 350 8.15 1.68 15.89
N ILE A 351 8.56 2.80 15.29
CA ILE A 351 8.02 4.13 15.57
C ILE A 351 6.98 4.41 14.49
N TYR A 352 5.71 4.41 14.87
CA TYR A 352 4.57 4.55 13.97
C TYR A 352 3.80 5.83 14.28
N ALA A 353 3.79 6.78 13.34
CA ALA A 353 3.05 8.03 13.42
C ALA A 353 2.51 8.43 12.04
N PRO A 354 1.48 7.72 11.53
CA PRO A 354 1.03 7.85 10.15
C PRO A 354 0.42 9.21 9.82
N GLY A 355 0.00 9.99 10.83
CA GLY A 355 -0.53 11.35 10.68
C GLY A 355 0.45 12.48 10.97
N ALA A 356 1.67 12.18 11.44
CA ALA A 356 2.59 13.20 11.94
C ALA A 356 3.98 13.18 11.31
N HIS A 357 4.67 14.32 11.43
CA HIS A 357 6.07 14.44 11.10
C HIS A 357 6.92 13.76 12.19
N ILE A 358 7.89 12.95 11.79
CA ILE A 358 8.89 12.36 12.67
C ILE A 358 10.23 13.06 12.41
N PHE A 359 10.75 13.74 13.43
CA PHE A 359 12.12 14.23 13.44
C PHE A 359 12.99 13.25 14.22
N TYR A 360 13.95 12.63 13.54
CA TYR A 360 14.87 11.68 14.14
C TYR A 360 16.31 12.19 13.99
N ALA A 361 16.90 12.62 15.09
CA ALA A 361 18.31 12.96 15.20
C ALA A 361 19.05 11.85 15.95
N GLY A 362 19.69 10.94 15.20
CA GLY A 362 20.45 9.84 15.77
C GLY A 362 21.87 10.26 16.16
N ASN A 363 22.48 9.56 17.12
CA ASN A 363 23.95 9.55 17.26
C ASN A 363 24.49 8.17 17.71
N SER A 364 23.77 7.10 17.35
CA SER A 364 23.77 5.78 17.98
C SER A 364 25.15 5.19 18.30
N MET A 365 25.26 4.57 19.48
CA MET A 365 26.29 3.58 19.81
C MET A 365 26.04 2.30 19.00
N SER A 366 27.06 1.87 18.26
CA SER A 366 27.07 0.66 17.43
C SER A 366 27.14 -0.61 18.30
N THR A 367 26.04 -1.00 18.94
CA THR A 367 25.89 -2.37 19.49
C THR A 367 25.00 -3.19 18.55
N THR A 368 25.34 -4.45 18.33
CA THR A 368 24.69 -5.32 17.33
C THR A 368 23.18 -5.49 17.54
N ASP A 369 22.69 -5.36 18.77
CA ASP A 369 21.28 -5.55 19.13
C ASP A 369 20.40 -4.30 18.90
N SER A 370 21.00 -3.10 18.81
CA SER A 370 20.28 -1.81 18.77
C SER A 370 19.98 -1.26 17.37
N LYS A 371 20.20 -2.07 16.32
CA LYS A 371 20.06 -1.65 14.90
C LYS A 371 18.67 -1.90 14.32
N CYS A 372 17.75 -2.45 15.11
CA CYS A 372 16.45 -2.90 14.63
C CYS A 372 15.35 -1.86 14.81
N LEU A 373 15.47 -0.74 14.10
CA LEU A 373 14.48 0.32 14.05
C LEU A 373 13.71 0.32 12.73
N ARG A 374 12.40 0.56 12.80
CA ARG A 374 11.51 0.80 11.67
C ARG A 374 10.76 2.10 11.92
N ILE A 375 10.88 3.06 11.00
CA ILE A 375 10.23 4.37 11.14
C ILE A 375 9.14 4.49 10.08
N VAL A 376 7.90 4.71 10.52
CA VAL A 376 6.75 4.96 9.67
C VAL A 376 6.11 6.27 10.11
N GLY A 377 6.21 7.29 9.28
CA GLY A 377 5.68 8.63 9.56
C GLY A 377 4.81 9.13 8.42
N ASN A 378 4.06 10.22 8.64
CA ASN A 378 3.50 10.96 7.52
C ASN A 378 4.64 11.53 6.68
N THR A 379 5.54 12.26 7.34
CA THR A 379 6.82 12.74 6.81
C THR A 379 7.93 12.47 7.81
N ILE A 380 9.17 12.31 7.33
CA ILE A 380 10.31 11.91 8.15
C ILE A 380 11.50 12.80 7.79
N GLU A 381 12.05 13.47 8.81
CA GLU A 381 13.32 14.18 8.71
C GLU A 381 14.35 13.49 9.58
N MET A 382 15.43 13.03 8.95
CA MET A 382 16.55 12.41 9.63
C MET A 382 17.74 13.36 9.63
N THR A 383 18.27 13.58 10.83
CA THR A 383 19.55 14.26 11.04
C THR A 383 20.45 13.44 11.97
N GLY A 384 21.72 13.81 12.09
CA GLY A 384 22.70 13.06 12.89
C GLY A 384 23.04 11.66 12.34
N ASN A 385 23.84 10.91 13.09
CA ASN A 385 24.37 9.63 12.64
C ASN A 385 23.49 8.46 13.12
N SER A 386 23.13 7.54 12.23
CA SER A 386 22.19 6.45 12.50
C SER A 386 22.57 5.16 11.77
N ASP A 387 22.50 4.01 12.45
CA ASP A 387 22.76 2.69 11.87
C ASP A 387 21.56 1.75 12.05
N PHE A 388 20.87 1.38 10.96
CA PHE A 388 19.78 0.39 10.95
C PHE A 388 20.12 -0.85 10.13
N THR A 389 19.52 -1.98 10.48
CA THR A 389 19.65 -3.26 9.76
C THR A 389 18.30 -3.84 9.35
N SER A 390 18.32 -4.65 8.30
CA SER A 390 17.15 -5.34 7.74
C SER A 390 16.77 -6.62 8.48
N ASP A 391 17.73 -7.37 9.03
CA ASP A 391 17.48 -8.60 9.79
C ASP A 391 17.03 -8.28 11.23
N CYS A 392 15.71 -8.25 11.44
CA CYS A 392 15.09 -7.84 12.70
C CYS A 392 13.86 -8.67 13.09
N THR A 393 13.68 -9.85 12.48
CA THR A 393 12.44 -10.62 12.59
C THR A 393 12.09 -10.99 14.03
N ALA A 394 13.10 -11.29 14.85
CA ALA A 394 12.91 -11.64 16.27
C ALA A 394 12.51 -10.42 17.13
N GLN A 395 13.11 -9.26 16.88
CA GLN A 395 12.89 -8.02 17.63
C GLN A 395 11.57 -7.34 17.24
N LEU A 396 11.10 -7.58 16.01
CA LEU A 396 9.85 -7.02 15.48
C LEU A 396 8.63 -7.94 15.68
N GLY A 397 8.78 -9.06 16.39
CA GLY A 397 7.67 -10.00 16.64
C GLY A 397 7.08 -10.58 15.35
N GLY A 398 7.91 -10.79 14.32
CA GLY A 398 7.47 -11.25 13.00
C GLY A 398 6.78 -10.21 12.14
N ARG A 399 6.72 -8.94 12.58
CA ARG A 399 6.19 -7.84 11.75
C ARG A 399 7.21 -7.40 10.72
N GLU A 400 6.73 -7.20 9.51
CA GLU A 400 7.56 -6.82 8.37
C GLU A 400 7.08 -5.49 7.78
N MET A 401 8.02 -4.79 7.16
CA MET A 401 7.78 -3.54 6.44
C MET A 401 8.44 -3.65 5.09
N PHE A 402 7.71 -3.31 4.03
CA PHE A 402 8.17 -3.48 2.65
C PHE A 402 8.06 -2.20 1.85
N ALA A 403 8.98 -2.01 0.90
CA ALA A 403 9.00 -0.89 -0.01
C ALA A 403 8.35 -1.25 -1.34
N GLY A 404 7.29 -0.54 -1.72
CA GLY A 404 6.57 -0.75 -2.97
C GLY A 404 5.94 -2.13 -3.08
N ARG A 405 5.57 -2.49 -4.33
CA ARG A 405 4.94 -3.77 -4.67
C ARG A 405 5.12 -4.07 -6.14
N TYR A 406 5.04 -5.35 -6.48
CA TYR A 406 4.99 -5.84 -7.86
C TYR A 406 3.61 -6.37 -8.16
N MET A 407 3.08 -6.06 -9.33
CA MET A 407 1.75 -6.52 -9.74
C MET A 407 1.86 -7.23 -11.08
N SER A 408 1.23 -8.40 -11.18
CA SER A 408 1.20 -9.19 -12.41
C SER A 408 -0.18 -9.81 -12.59
N ILE A 409 -0.73 -9.75 -13.80
CA ILE A 409 -1.92 -10.51 -14.15
C ILE A 409 -1.56 -12.01 -14.18
N VAL A 410 -2.38 -12.82 -13.52
CA VAL A 410 -2.35 -14.28 -13.58
C VAL A 410 -3.38 -14.70 -14.63
N ARG A 411 -2.90 -15.35 -15.70
CA ARG A 411 -3.76 -15.87 -16.78
C ARG A 411 -4.10 -17.34 -16.58
#